data_AF-A0A353PIQ1-F1
#
_entry.id   AF-A0A353PIQ1-F1
#
_cell.length_a   1.000
_cell.length_b   1.000
_cell.length_c   1.000
_cell.angle_alpha   90.00
_cell.angle_beta   90.00
_cell.angle_gamma   90.00
#
_symmetry.space_group_name_H-M   'P 1'
#
loop_
_entity.id
_entity.type
_entity.pdbx_description
1 polymer ?
#
loop_
_entity_poly.entity_id
_entity_poly.type
_entity_poly.pdbx_seq_one_letter_code
_entity_poly.pdbx_strand_id
1 'polypeptide(L)' 'MPTYTKIELEEALKAMESLVKKSEKAQSTLKEGTAQHTTITRRLKAFKMAHAIILEKLVEDGKK' A
#
# COMPACT_ATOMS: atom_id res chain seq x y z
N MET A 1 -2.27 -10.46 -19.20
CA MET A 1 -2.18 -9.52 -18.06
C MET A 1 -2.30 -8.12 -18.63
N PRO A 2 -3.15 -7.24 -18.10
CA PRO A 2 -3.14 -5.83 -18.51
C PRO A 2 -1.74 -5.25 -18.32
N THR A 3 -1.25 -4.53 -19.33
CA THR A 3 -0.02 -3.74 -19.25
C THR A 3 -0.35 -2.43 -18.59
N TYR A 4 0.12 -2.23 -17.37
CA TYR A 4 0.06 -0.96 -16.67
C TYR A 4 1.16 -0.05 -17.19
N THR A 5 0.87 1.23 -17.37
CA THR A 5 1.88 2.23 -17.69
C THR A 5 2.67 2.60 -16.44
N LYS A 6 3.91 3.09 -16.65
CA LYS A 6 4.74 3.62 -15.56
C LYS A 6 4.00 4.66 -14.71
N ILE A 7 3.23 5.54 -15.36
CA ILE A 7 2.45 6.59 -14.70
C ILE A 7 1.37 5.98 -13.80
N GLU A 8 0.61 5.00 -14.29
CA GLU A 8 -0.40 4.31 -13.47
C GLU A 8 0.21 3.59 -12.26
N LEU A 9 1.39 2.98 -12.42
CA LEU A 9 2.12 2.36 -11.32
C LEU A 9 2.58 3.39 -10.28
N GLU A 10 3.12 4.53 -10.72
CA GLU A 10 3.53 5.64 -9.83
C GLU A 10 2.33 6.28 -9.11
N GLU A 11 1.20 6.46 -9.80
CA GLU A 11 -0.04 6.95 -9.19
C GLU A 11 -0.60 5.95 -8.18
N ALA A 12 -0.54 4.65 -8.49
CA ALA A 12 -0.92 3.60 -7.55
C ALA A 12 -0.06 3.63 -6.29
N LEU A 13 1.27 3.77 -6.41
CA LEU A 13 2.18 3.92 -5.27
C LEU A 13 1.78 5.13 -4.40
N LYS A 14 1.54 6.29 -5.02
CA LYS A 14 1.13 7.50 -4.30
C LYS A 14 -0.22 7.35 -3.59
N ALA A 15 -1.18 6.68 -4.23
CA ALA A 15 -2.47 6.36 -3.61
C ALA A 15 -2.29 5.41 -2.43
N MET A 16 -1.43 4.39 -2.57
CA MET A 16 -1.11 3.45 -1.51
C MET A 16 -0.44 4.11 -0.30
N GLU A 17 0.55 5.00 -0.51
CA GLU A 17 1.16 5.78 0.57
C GLU A 17 0.12 6.62 1.33
N SER A 18 -0.81 7.23 0.61
CA SER A 18 -1.90 8.01 1.21
C SER A 18 -2.83 7.13 2.06
N LEU A 19 -3.13 5.90 1.60
CA LEU A 19 -3.92 4.93 2.35
C LEU A 19 -3.19 4.43 3.60
N VAL A 20 -1.88 4.19 3.49
CA VAL A 20 -1.02 3.80 4.62
C VAL A 20 -1.01 4.91 5.67
N LYS A 21 -0.71 6.16 5.30
CA LYS A 21 -0.69 7.31 6.24
C LYS A 21 -2.03 7.50 6.95
N LYS A 22 -3.15 7.39 6.23
CA LYS A 22 -4.50 7.47 6.83
C LYS A 22 -4.74 6.32 7.81
N SER A 23 -4.32 5.12 7.46
CA SER A 23 -4.47 3.93 8.29
C SER A 23 -3.59 3.99 9.55
N GLU A 24 -2.36 4.47 9.44
CA GLU A 24 -1.45 4.69 10.58
C GLU A 24 -2.01 5.75 11.55
N LYS A 25 -2.54 6.85 11.02
CA LYS A 25 -3.20 7.88 11.84
C LYS A 25 -4.45 7.34 12.52
N ALA A 26 -5.25 6.53 11.83
CA ALA A 26 -6.40 5.87 12.45
C ALA A 26 -5.94 4.89 13.54
N GLN A 27 -4.90 4.10 13.27
CA GLN A 27 -4.35 3.15 14.23
C GLN A 27 -3.86 3.82 15.52
N SER A 28 -3.15 4.95 15.41
CA SER A 28 -2.63 5.66 16.58
C SER A 28 -3.71 6.24 17.49
N THR A 29 -4.90 6.52 16.96
CA THR A 29 -6.06 6.96 17.75
C THR A 29 -6.84 5.81 18.39
N LEU A 30 -6.56 4.56 18.01
CA LEU A 30 -7.27 3.38 18.48
C LEU A 30 -6.52 2.72 19.63
N LYS A 31 -7.29 2.28 20.63
CA LYS A 31 -6.73 1.50 21.74
C LYS A 31 -6.23 0.15 21.22
N GLU A 32 -5.03 -0.22 21.62
CA GLU A 32 -4.48 -1.55 21.37
C GLU A 32 -5.41 -2.63 21.94
N GLY A 33 -5.54 -3.74 21.21
CA GLY A 33 -6.44 -4.85 21.56
C GLY A 33 -7.88 -4.71 21.05
N THR A 34 -8.25 -3.58 20.44
CA THR A 34 -9.55 -3.45 19.77
C THR A 34 -9.59 -4.21 18.43
N ALA A 35 -10.80 -4.62 18.02
CA ALA A 35 -11.02 -5.25 16.71
C ALA A 35 -10.63 -4.31 15.56
N GLN A 36 -10.87 -3.00 15.71
CA GLN A 36 -10.48 -1.97 14.74
C GLN A 36 -8.95 -1.87 14.62
N HIS A 37 -8.23 -1.84 15.76
CA HIS A 37 -6.76 -1.84 15.76
C HIS A 37 -6.20 -3.06 15.02
N THR A 38 -6.69 -4.25 15.35
CA THR A 38 -6.26 -5.50 14.68
C THR A 38 -6.54 -5.49 13.18
N THR A 39 -7.70 -4.98 12.76
CA THR A 39 -8.08 -4.89 11.35
C THR A 39 -7.14 -3.95 10.58
N ILE A 40 -6.81 -2.80 11.16
CA ILE A 40 -5.91 -1.83 10.53
C ILE A 40 -4.49 -2.39 10.44
N THR A 41 -3.99 -3.06 11.47
CA THR A 41 -2.69 -3.75 11.42
C THR A 41 -2.62 -4.75 10.26
N ARG A 42 -3.69 -5.54 10.05
CA ARG A 42 -3.76 -6.49 8.93
C ARG A 42 -3.78 -5.79 7.58
N ARG A 43 -4.54 -4.69 7.45
CA ARG A 43 -4.57 -3.87 6.22
C ARG A 43 -3.21 -3.27 5.90
N LEU A 44 -2.49 -2.74 6.90
CA LEU A 44 -1.15 -2.19 6.72
C LEU A 44 -0.17 -3.26 6.20
N LYS A 45 -0.26 -4.51 6.68
CA LYS A 45 0.55 -5.62 6.13
C LYS A 45 0.22 -5.89 4.66
N ALA A 46 -1.06 -5.94 4.30
CA ALA A 46 -1.49 -6.12 2.91
C ALA A 46 -1.01 -4.98 2.01
N PHE A 47 -1.07 -3.73 2.48
CA PHE A 47 -0.58 -2.59 1.73
C PHE A 47 0.92 -2.63 1.50
N LYS A 48 1.72 -3.05 2.49
CA LYS A 48 3.17 -3.23 2.31
C LYS A 48 3.49 -4.28 1.24
N MET A 49 2.74 -5.38 1.19
CA MET A 49 2.90 -6.41 0.15
C MET A 49 2.53 -5.89 -1.23
N ALA A 50 1.38 -5.23 -1.37
CA ALA A 50 0.97 -4.66 -2.65
C ALA A 50 1.94 -3.56 -3.15
N HIS A 51 2.49 -2.74 -2.24
CA HIS A 51 3.52 -1.75 -2.57
C HIS A 51 4.79 -2.41 -3.13
N ALA A 52 5.24 -3.52 -2.53
CA ALA A 52 6.39 -4.28 -3.02
C ALA A 52 6.15 -4.84 -4.43
N ILE A 53 4.95 -5.39 -4.69
CA ILE A 53 4.57 -5.93 -6.01
C ILE A 53 4.56 -4.82 -7.07
N ILE A 54 4.03 -3.63 -6.74
CA ILE A 54 3.99 -2.50 -7.68
C ILE A 54 5.42 -2.00 -7.97
N LEU A 55 6.28 -1.92 -6.96
CA LEU A 55 7.69 -1.56 -7.14
C LEU A 55 8.44 -2.57 -8.01
N GLU A 56 8.23 -3.87 -7.77
CA GLU A 56 8.80 -4.93 -8.61
C GLU A 56 8.37 -4.74 -10.06
N LYS A 57 7.08 -4.44 -10.30
CA LYS A 57 6.56 -4.21 -11.64
C LYS A 57 7.13 -2.96 -12.32
N LEU A 58 7.34 -1.89 -11.54
CA LEU A 58 7.93 -0.65 -12.01
C LEU A 58 9.41 -0.84 -12.42
N VAL A 59 10.15 -1.68 -11.69
CA VAL A 59 11.54 -2.02 -11.99
C VAL A 59 11.65 -2.93 -13.21
N GLU A 60 10.71 -3.88 -13.38
CA GLU A 60 10.65 -4.73 -14.58
C GLU A 60 10.44 -3.92 -15.87
N ASP A 61 9.58 -2.90 -15.84
CA ASP A 61 9.33 -2.03 -16.99
C ASP A 61 10.51 -1.10 -17.31
N GLY A 62 11.35 -0.76 -16.33
CA GLY A 62 12.58 0.01 -16.53
C GLY A 62 13.78 -0.81 -17.04
N LYS A 63 13.66 -2.14 -17.11
CA LYS A 63 14.68 -3.05 -17.66
C LYS A 63 14.42 -3.46 -19.13
N LYS A 64 13.31 -3.00 -19.72
CA LYS A 64 13.04 -3.10 -21.16
C LYS A 64 13.61 -1.92 -21.90
#